data_AF-A0A1V5M594-F1
#
_entry.id   AF-A0A1V5M594-F1
#
_cell.length_a   1.000
_cell.length_b   1.000
_cell.length_c   1.000
_cell.angle_alpha   90.00
_cell.angle_beta   90.00
_cell.angle_gamma   90.00
#
_symmetry.space_group_name_H-M   'P 1'
#
loop_
_entity.id
_entity.type
_entity.pdbx_description
1 polymer ?
#
loop_
_entity_poly.entity_id
_entity_poly.type
_entity_poly.pdbx_seq_one_letter_code
_entity_poly.pdbx_strand_id
1 'polypeptide(L)'
;MATASFACSIYHYEFALPFLALFPLVSLYKNQTSSIKDRLIKDRLLKVLIENLPFLFVALSMVLFRTKFLPTIQKGLSYSVVCDSSHFFDVIAQGLAVNFAPAAQAFYWSLLSQPISMGLAGYIWLFATVLVSFKLMAKAEAGDKKTTALALFGLGLLLVPISYTIYGFSPEHMPVLETGMNRVNAGAALGVSLVLSSAVYLFASVFGNLSKKVFAALISLLVAAFILIDWQFATPWIVSWQAQKQIQQAIKNNAAKFESGDGILLVGIGRFIRWAPVLDGTWDFQNSVRIILANPKINATVLSDRIKAGNEGLIDSFGNLTLTELKYDRLWLFFCQKGLLLKVQSKAELEEKLRENGVEIK
;
A
#
# COMPACT_ATOMS: atom_id res chain seq x y z
N MET A 1 11.56 -23.49 -9.55
CA MET A 1 10.30 -22.74 -9.74
C MET A 1 10.06 -21.72 -8.63
N ALA A 2 10.01 -22.09 -7.34
CA ALA A 2 9.80 -21.14 -6.23
C ALA A 2 10.77 -19.93 -6.25
N THR A 3 12.07 -20.15 -6.49
CA THR A 3 13.08 -19.07 -6.57
C THR A 3 12.89 -18.15 -7.78
N ALA A 4 12.37 -18.66 -8.91
CA ALA A 4 12.12 -17.89 -10.12
C ALA A 4 10.81 -17.09 -10.01
N SER A 5 9.73 -17.71 -9.53
CA SER A 5 8.48 -17.02 -9.19
C SER A 5 8.70 -15.95 -8.11
N PHE A 6 9.56 -16.22 -7.13
CA PHE A 6 9.98 -15.26 -6.12
C PHE A 6 10.82 -14.11 -6.73
N ALA A 7 11.83 -14.41 -7.54
CA ALA A 7 12.61 -13.40 -8.25
C ALA A 7 11.72 -12.48 -9.12
N CYS A 8 10.68 -13.04 -9.76
CA CYS A 8 9.68 -12.28 -10.50
C CYS A 8 8.75 -11.47 -9.56
N SER A 9 8.37 -12.02 -8.39
CA SER A 9 7.52 -11.32 -7.41
C SER A 9 8.20 -10.10 -6.78
N ILE A 10 9.54 -10.03 -6.80
CA ILE A 10 10.26 -8.87 -6.25
C ILE A 10 10.15 -7.64 -7.16
N TYR A 11 9.71 -7.80 -8.41
CA TYR A 11 9.29 -6.66 -9.22
C TYR A 11 7.94 -6.07 -8.76
N HIS A 12 7.18 -6.75 -7.89
CA HIS A 12 6.20 -6.12 -6.98
C HIS A 12 6.92 -5.52 -5.76
N TYR A 13 7.82 -4.59 -6.08
CA TYR A 13 8.90 -4.08 -5.23
C TYR A 13 8.46 -3.70 -3.80
N GLU A 14 7.29 -3.11 -3.64
CA GLU A 14 6.87 -2.54 -2.37
C GLU A 14 6.51 -3.59 -1.33
N PHE A 15 6.07 -4.77 -1.76
CA PHE A 15 5.73 -5.87 -0.86
C PHE A 15 6.93 -6.73 -0.51
N ALA A 16 7.91 -6.89 -1.39
CA ALA A 16 9.05 -7.78 -1.16
C ALA A 16 10.22 -7.12 -0.42
N LEU A 17 10.43 -5.81 -0.64
CA LEU A 17 11.53 -5.03 -0.03
C LEU A 17 11.55 -5.11 1.51
N PRO A 18 10.42 -5.00 2.24
CA PRO A 18 10.41 -5.12 3.70
C PRO A 18 10.90 -6.49 4.20
N PHE A 19 10.80 -7.54 3.37
CA PHE A 19 11.24 -8.89 3.71
C PHE A 19 12.71 -9.15 3.36
N LEU A 20 13.39 -8.28 2.60
CA LEU A 20 14.80 -8.48 2.30
C LEU A 20 15.67 -8.51 3.56
N ALA A 21 15.27 -7.73 4.57
CA ALA A 21 15.99 -7.66 5.83
C ALA A 21 15.69 -8.85 6.78
N LEU A 22 14.70 -9.69 6.44
CA LEU A 22 14.38 -10.92 7.18
C LEU A 22 15.32 -12.07 6.88
N PHE A 23 15.80 -12.17 5.65
CA PHE A 23 16.57 -13.33 5.21
C PHE A 23 17.88 -13.51 5.97
N PRO A 24 18.65 -12.45 6.31
CA PRO A 24 19.83 -12.60 7.16
C PRO A 24 19.47 -13.13 8.55
N LEU A 25 18.35 -12.69 9.12
CA LEU A 25 17.90 -13.11 10.46
C LEU A 25 17.44 -14.57 10.48
N VAL A 26 16.68 -15.00 9.47
CA VAL A 26 16.23 -16.40 9.33
C VAL A 26 17.42 -17.33 9.06
N SER A 27 18.35 -16.91 8.21
CA SER A 27 19.59 -17.66 7.94
C SER A 27 20.45 -17.77 9.20
N LEU A 28 20.59 -16.69 9.98
CA LEU A 28 21.27 -16.71 11.27
C LEU A 28 20.61 -17.70 12.24
N TYR A 29 19.28 -17.68 12.37
CA TYR A 29 18.54 -18.60 13.24
C TYR A 29 18.70 -20.06 12.80
N LYS A 30 18.53 -20.37 11.51
CA LYS A 30 18.73 -21.72 10.95
C LYS A 30 20.14 -22.26 11.21
N ASN A 31 21.14 -21.38 11.12
CA ASN A 31 22.55 -21.72 11.33
C ASN A 31 22.98 -21.66 12.82
N GLN A 32 22.07 -21.41 13.77
CA GLN A 32 22.36 -21.62 15.20
C GLN A 32 22.37 -23.11 15.58
N THR A 33 21.63 -23.94 14.82
CA THR A 33 21.49 -25.38 15.08
C THR A 33 22.51 -26.26 14.35
N SER A 34 23.44 -25.69 13.58
CA SER A 34 24.46 -26.47 12.89
C SER A 34 25.58 -26.93 13.84
N SER A 35 26.08 -28.15 13.62
CA SER A 35 26.88 -28.92 14.59
C SER A 35 28.11 -28.19 15.14
N ILE A 36 28.62 -28.69 16.27
CA ILE A 36 29.85 -28.27 16.98
C ILE A 36 31.09 -28.06 16.07
N LYS A 37 31.11 -28.60 14.84
CA LYS A 37 32.17 -28.38 13.85
C LYS A 37 32.18 -26.97 13.23
N ASP A 38 31.08 -26.22 13.23
CA ASP A 38 31.01 -24.82 12.75
C ASP A 38 31.38 -23.81 13.87
N ARG A 39 32.53 -24.02 14.53
CA ARG A 39 32.90 -23.30 15.76
C ARG A 39 33.35 -21.85 15.55
N LEU A 40 33.77 -21.49 14.34
CA LEU A 40 34.20 -20.11 14.05
C LEU A 40 33.01 -19.27 13.62
N ILE A 41 32.77 -18.17 14.33
CA ILE A 41 31.76 -17.14 14.00
C ILE A 41 31.92 -16.70 12.53
N LYS A 42 33.16 -16.66 12.02
CA LYS A 42 33.50 -16.33 10.64
C LYS A 42 32.83 -17.27 9.61
N ASP A 43 32.82 -18.58 9.87
CA ASP A 43 32.24 -19.56 8.92
C ASP A 43 30.72 -19.49 8.91
N ARG A 44 30.10 -19.17 10.05
CA ARG A 44 28.66 -18.93 10.14
C ARG A 44 28.25 -17.65 9.41
N LEU A 45 28.98 -16.56 9.62
CA LEU A 45 28.74 -15.30 8.91
C LEU A 45 28.94 -15.45 7.40
N LEU A 46 29.96 -16.20 6.98
CA LEU A 46 30.19 -16.48 5.57
C LEU A 46 29.07 -17.32 4.96
N LYS A 47 28.59 -18.37 5.65
CA LYS A 47 27.41 -19.15 5.21
C LYS A 47 26.17 -18.27 5.09
N VAL A 48 25.91 -17.41 6.09
CA VAL A 48 24.79 -16.46 6.05
C VAL A 48 24.94 -15.51 4.86
N LEU A 49 26.12 -14.95 4.62
CA LEU A 49 26.39 -14.09 3.46
C LEU A 49 26.12 -14.82 2.14
N ILE A 50 26.59 -16.05 1.99
CA ILE A 50 26.39 -16.86 0.77
C ILE A 50 24.91 -17.20 0.58
N GLU A 51 24.21 -17.62 1.64
CA GLU A 51 22.76 -17.87 1.59
C GLU A 51 21.96 -16.60 1.24
N ASN A 52 22.50 -15.42 1.55
CA ASN A 52 21.87 -14.13 1.28
C ASN A 52 22.29 -13.45 -0.04
N LEU A 53 23.31 -13.96 -0.75
CA LEU A 53 23.77 -13.41 -2.04
C LEU A 53 22.64 -13.22 -3.05
N PRO A 54 21.72 -14.18 -3.27
CA PRO A 54 20.60 -13.99 -4.20
C PRO A 54 19.75 -12.77 -3.88
N PHE A 55 19.51 -12.48 -2.59
CA PHE A 55 18.71 -11.33 -2.17
C PHE A 55 19.46 -10.01 -2.36
N LEU A 56 20.78 -10.00 -2.13
CA LEU A 56 21.63 -8.84 -2.44
C LEU A 56 21.65 -8.53 -3.94
N PHE A 57 21.75 -9.57 -4.79
CA PHE A 57 21.67 -9.40 -6.24
C PHE A 57 20.33 -8.82 -6.67
N VAL A 58 19.24 -9.26 -6.04
CA VAL A 58 17.92 -8.69 -6.34
C VAL A 58 17.80 -7.25 -5.84
N ALA A 59 18.23 -6.93 -4.62
CA ALA A 59 18.24 -5.56 -4.13
C ALA A 59 19.03 -4.63 -5.08
N LEU A 60 20.20 -5.09 -5.54
CA LEU A 60 21.03 -4.36 -6.48
C LEU A 60 20.36 -4.21 -7.85
N SER A 61 19.74 -5.27 -8.39
CA SER A 61 19.04 -5.19 -9.67
C SER A 61 17.88 -4.21 -9.63
N MET A 62 17.18 -4.10 -8.48
CA MET A 62 16.12 -3.11 -8.28
C MET A 62 16.64 -1.68 -8.23
N VAL A 63 17.75 -1.44 -7.53
CA VAL A 63 18.38 -0.11 -7.50
C VAL A 63 18.79 0.30 -8.91
N LEU A 64 19.41 -0.62 -9.68
CA LEU A 64 19.79 -0.36 -11.07
C LEU A 64 18.56 -0.13 -11.96
N PHE A 65 17.52 -0.94 -11.82
CA PHE A 65 16.27 -0.78 -12.56
C PHE A 65 15.67 0.61 -12.31
N ARG A 66 15.56 1.05 -11.06
CA ARG A 66 14.97 2.35 -10.69
C ARG A 66 15.82 3.55 -11.07
N THR A 67 17.14 3.46 -10.89
CA THR A 67 18.04 4.61 -11.06
C THR A 67 18.57 4.75 -12.49
N LYS A 68 18.61 3.66 -13.26
CA LYS A 68 19.18 3.65 -14.61
C LYS A 68 18.19 3.27 -15.70
N PHE A 69 17.32 2.28 -15.50
CA PHE A 69 16.44 1.78 -16.56
C PHE A 69 15.10 2.51 -16.63
N LEU A 70 14.39 2.65 -15.50
CA LEU A 70 13.08 3.31 -15.48
C LEU A 70 13.12 4.76 -16.00
N PRO A 71 14.14 5.59 -15.68
CA PRO A 71 14.25 6.94 -16.22
C PRO A 71 14.46 7.00 -17.73
N THR A 72 14.95 5.92 -18.37
CA THR A 72 15.11 5.89 -19.83
C THR A 72 13.79 5.59 -20.55
N ILE A 73 12.81 5.01 -19.86
CA ILE A 73 11.50 4.63 -20.42
C ILE A 73 10.42 5.67 -20.08
N GLN A 74 10.45 6.25 -18.87
CA GLN A 74 9.48 7.25 -18.43
C GLN A 74 10.16 8.50 -17.89
N LYS A 75 9.91 9.63 -18.56
CA LYS A 75 10.24 10.96 -18.04
C LYS A 75 9.44 11.19 -16.76
N GLY A 76 10.12 11.62 -15.69
CA GLY A 76 9.48 11.96 -14.41
C GLY A 76 9.61 10.93 -13.29
N LEU A 77 10.08 9.72 -13.58
CA LEU A 77 10.28 8.66 -12.58
C LEU A 77 11.75 8.58 -12.11
N SER A 78 12.38 9.74 -11.86
CA SER A 78 13.71 9.77 -11.26
C SER A 78 13.59 9.70 -9.74
N TYR A 79 13.90 8.53 -9.17
CA TYR A 79 13.98 8.37 -7.72
C TYR A 79 15.29 8.95 -7.20
N SER A 80 15.22 9.98 -6.36
CA SER A 80 16.38 10.49 -5.64
C SER A 80 16.66 9.61 -4.42
N VAL A 81 17.86 9.02 -4.38
CA VAL A 81 18.38 8.42 -3.15
C VAL A 81 18.86 9.55 -2.25
N VAL A 82 18.33 9.63 -1.04
CA VAL A 82 18.70 10.64 -0.05
C VAL A 82 19.52 9.99 1.05
N CYS A 83 20.71 10.53 1.30
CA CYS A 83 21.59 10.10 2.41
C CYS A 83 21.47 11.10 3.57
N ASP A 84 20.29 11.19 4.17
CA ASP A 84 20.03 12.01 5.35
C ASP A 84 19.77 11.10 6.55
N SER A 85 20.64 11.19 7.56
CA SER A 85 20.49 10.38 8.77
C SER A 85 19.24 10.75 9.57
N SER A 86 18.81 12.00 9.54
CA SER A 86 17.60 12.45 10.26
C SER A 86 16.37 11.79 9.64
N HIS A 87 16.21 11.93 8.33
CA HIS A 87 15.16 11.23 7.57
C HIS A 87 15.18 9.71 7.78
N PHE A 88 16.37 9.09 7.78
CA PHE A 88 16.51 7.65 8.01
C PHE A 88 15.91 7.22 9.37
N PHE A 89 16.22 7.95 10.44
CA PHE A 89 15.68 7.65 11.76
C PHE A 89 14.21 8.06 11.91
N ASP A 90 13.77 9.11 11.24
CA ASP A 90 12.36 9.53 11.19
C ASP A 90 11.48 8.46 10.55
N VAL A 91 11.94 7.84 9.46
CA VAL A 91 11.26 6.69 8.82
C VAL A 91 11.08 5.54 9.82
N ILE A 92 12.12 5.19 10.57
CA ILE A 92 12.05 4.11 11.57
C ILE A 92 11.11 4.50 12.72
N ALA A 93 11.23 5.72 13.26
CA ALA A 93 10.40 6.21 14.35
C ALA A 93 8.92 6.26 13.96
N GLN A 94 8.62 6.77 12.77
CA GLN A 94 7.29 6.77 12.20
C GLN A 94 6.78 5.34 11.99
N GLY A 95 7.63 4.43 11.49
CA GLY A 95 7.35 3.01 11.37
C GLY A 95 6.96 2.36 12.70
N LEU A 96 7.69 2.64 13.77
CA LEU A 96 7.33 2.18 15.12
C LEU A 96 6.01 2.80 15.59
N ALA A 97 5.78 4.09 15.31
CA ALA A 97 4.56 4.78 15.70
C ALA A 97 3.32 4.17 15.02
N VAL A 98 3.36 3.89 13.72
CA VAL A 98 2.22 3.30 13.01
C VAL A 98 1.89 1.87 13.46
N ASN A 99 2.82 1.15 14.08
CA ASN A 99 2.59 -0.22 14.56
C ASN A 99 2.25 -0.29 16.06
N PHE A 100 2.85 0.56 16.89
CA PHE A 100 2.80 0.43 18.35
C PHE A 100 2.20 1.64 19.08
N ALA A 101 2.12 2.83 18.45
CA ALA A 101 1.64 4.00 19.16
C ALA A 101 0.12 3.94 19.42
N PRO A 102 -0.37 4.62 20.48
CA PRO A 102 -1.81 4.71 20.76
C PRO A 102 -2.64 5.23 19.59
N ALA A 103 -2.09 6.08 18.73
CA ALA A 103 -2.76 6.59 17.54
C ALA A 103 -3.16 5.48 16.56
N ALA A 104 -2.32 4.46 16.38
CA ALA A 104 -2.66 3.31 15.53
C ALA A 104 -3.81 2.49 16.13
N GLN A 105 -3.80 2.29 17.45
CA GLN A 105 -4.90 1.61 18.13
C GLN A 105 -6.20 2.42 18.06
N ALA A 106 -6.14 3.74 18.24
CA ALA A 106 -7.28 4.63 18.08
C ALA A 106 -7.84 4.56 16.65
N PHE A 107 -6.98 4.48 15.64
CA PHE A 107 -7.38 4.28 14.25
C PHE A 107 -8.12 2.95 14.07
N TYR A 108 -7.56 1.82 14.50
CA TYR A 108 -8.22 0.51 14.41
C TYR A 108 -9.54 0.47 15.17
N TRP A 109 -9.60 1.08 16.35
CA TRP A 109 -10.82 1.21 17.14
C TRP A 109 -11.88 2.04 16.41
N SER A 110 -11.48 3.14 15.75
CA SER A 110 -12.39 3.95 14.96
C SER A 110 -13.06 3.14 13.85
N LEU A 111 -12.34 2.21 13.20
CA LEU A 111 -12.88 1.33 12.18
C LEU A 111 -13.87 0.32 12.77
N LEU A 112 -13.51 -0.32 13.89
CA LEU A 112 -14.37 -1.28 14.57
C LEU A 112 -15.64 -0.65 15.16
N SER A 113 -15.59 0.64 15.51
CA SER A 113 -16.74 1.38 16.03
C SER A 113 -17.77 1.76 14.96
N GLN A 114 -17.41 1.69 13.68
CA GLN A 114 -18.34 1.96 12.59
C GLN A 114 -19.28 0.77 12.35
N PRO A 115 -20.53 1.01 11.93
CA PRO A 115 -21.43 -0.06 11.52
C PRO A 115 -20.79 -0.94 10.46
N ILE A 116 -20.73 -2.25 10.72
CA ILE A 116 -20.13 -3.22 9.81
C ILE A 116 -21.24 -3.82 8.94
N SER A 117 -21.10 -3.72 7.62
CA SER A 117 -22.03 -4.31 6.66
C SER A 117 -21.27 -5.23 5.70
N MET A 118 -21.14 -6.52 6.06
CA MET A 118 -20.45 -7.52 5.23
C MET A 118 -21.38 -8.37 4.35
N GLY A 119 -22.70 -8.29 4.58
CA GLY A 119 -23.66 -9.27 4.09
C GLY A 119 -23.51 -10.66 4.73
N LEU A 120 -24.49 -11.54 4.53
CA LEU A 120 -24.52 -12.87 5.16
C LEU A 120 -23.27 -13.71 4.84
N ALA A 121 -22.81 -13.68 3.58
CA ALA A 121 -21.62 -14.42 3.17
C ALA A 121 -20.35 -13.97 3.93
N GLY A 122 -20.19 -12.66 4.16
CA GLY A 122 -19.07 -12.13 4.92
C GLY A 122 -19.06 -12.61 6.38
N TYR A 123 -20.22 -12.64 7.03
CA TYR A 123 -20.35 -13.19 8.39
C TYR A 123 -20.07 -14.69 8.45
N ILE A 124 -20.52 -15.46 7.45
CA ILE A 124 -20.21 -16.90 7.36
C ILE A 124 -18.70 -17.12 7.23
N TRP A 125 -18.03 -16.35 6.37
CA TRP A 125 -16.57 -16.43 6.19
C TRP A 125 -15.79 -16.03 7.44
N LEU A 126 -16.24 -14.98 8.14
CA LEU A 126 -15.65 -14.57 9.42
C LEU A 126 -15.78 -15.70 10.46
N PHE A 127 -16.99 -16.24 10.63
CA PHE A 127 -17.23 -17.33 11.57
C PHE A 127 -16.40 -18.58 11.23
N ALA A 128 -16.36 -18.97 9.95
CA ALA A 128 -15.56 -20.10 9.50
C ALA A 128 -14.07 -19.89 9.78
N THR A 129 -13.53 -18.70 9.49
CA THR A 129 -12.12 -18.37 9.75
C THR A 129 -11.80 -18.43 11.24
N VAL A 130 -12.65 -17.86 12.10
CA VAL A 130 -12.49 -17.91 13.56
C VAL A 130 -12.52 -19.35 14.06
N LEU A 131 -13.46 -20.18 13.58
CA LEU A 131 -13.57 -21.58 13.98
C LEU A 131 -12.36 -22.41 13.54
N VAL A 132 -11.88 -22.19 12.32
CA VAL A 132 -10.70 -22.88 11.78
C VAL A 132 -9.46 -22.47 12.55
N SER A 133 -9.22 -21.17 12.76
CA SER A 133 -8.10 -20.67 13.56
C SER A 133 -8.13 -21.23 14.98
N PHE A 134 -9.30 -21.26 15.63
CA PHE A 134 -9.45 -21.85 16.95
C PHE A 134 -9.08 -23.33 16.97
N LYS A 135 -9.59 -24.13 16.03
CA LYS A 135 -9.30 -25.56 15.95
C LYS A 135 -7.82 -25.84 15.67
N LEU A 136 -7.19 -25.08 14.77
CA LEU A 136 -5.77 -25.22 14.46
C LEU A 136 -4.89 -24.89 15.67
N MET A 137 -5.18 -23.78 16.35
CA MET A 137 -4.42 -23.35 17.51
C MET A 137 -4.64 -24.24 18.74
N ALA A 138 -5.87 -24.76 18.94
CA ALA A 138 -6.18 -25.67 20.04
C ALA A 138 -5.52 -27.05 19.87
N LYS A 139 -5.25 -27.48 18.62
CA LYS A 139 -4.54 -28.73 18.30
C LYS A 139 -3.02 -28.61 18.37
N ALA A 140 -2.46 -27.39 18.38
CA ALA A 140 -1.03 -27.21 18.45
C ALA A 140 -0.49 -27.77 19.79
N GLU A 141 0.49 -28.67 19.73
CA GLU A 141 1.10 -29.25 20.93
C GLU A 141 1.80 -28.18 21.76
N ALA A 142 1.70 -28.24 23.09
CA ALA A 142 2.44 -27.36 24.00
C ALA A 142 3.59 -28.16 24.59
N GLY A 143 4.72 -28.19 23.89
CA GLY A 143 6.00 -28.47 24.54
C GLY A 143 6.41 -27.29 25.42
N ASP A 144 7.62 -27.33 26.00
CA ASP A 144 8.17 -26.17 26.72
C ASP A 144 8.58 -25.08 25.73
N LYS A 145 7.58 -24.30 25.30
CA LYS A 145 7.67 -23.29 24.23
C LYS A 145 7.84 -21.87 24.77
N LYS A 146 8.09 -21.68 26.08
CA LYS A 146 8.31 -20.33 26.65
C LYS A 146 9.56 -19.68 26.07
N THR A 147 10.66 -20.43 25.97
CA THR A 147 11.91 -19.96 25.36
C THR A 147 11.71 -19.62 23.89
N THR A 148 10.96 -20.43 23.15
CA THR A 148 10.60 -20.15 21.75
C THR A 148 9.74 -18.90 21.63
N ALA A 149 8.74 -18.73 22.49
CA ALA A 149 7.89 -17.53 22.49
C ALA A 149 8.71 -16.26 22.81
N LEU A 150 9.62 -16.31 23.78
CA LEU A 150 10.53 -15.20 24.06
C LEU A 150 11.45 -14.89 22.88
N ALA A 151 12.00 -15.91 22.23
CA ALA A 151 12.83 -15.73 21.03
C ALA A 151 12.04 -15.10 19.87
N LEU A 152 10.81 -15.55 19.62
CA LEU A 152 9.94 -15.00 18.60
C LEU A 152 9.47 -13.57 18.94
N PHE A 153 9.22 -13.28 20.20
CA PHE A 153 8.92 -11.93 20.68
C PHE A 153 10.09 -10.97 20.40
N GLY A 154 11.31 -11.36 20.78
CA GLY A 154 12.52 -10.59 20.50
C GLY A 154 12.80 -10.42 19.01
N LEU A 155 12.63 -11.50 18.22
CA LEU A 155 12.74 -11.45 16.76
C LEU A 155 11.73 -10.48 16.15
N GLY A 156 10.48 -10.49 16.63
CA GLY A 156 9.44 -9.58 16.17
C GLY A 156 9.77 -8.12 16.48
N LEU A 157 10.28 -7.82 17.68
CA LEU A 157 10.72 -6.46 18.05
C LEU A 157 11.88 -5.96 17.20
N LEU A 158 12.82 -6.82 16.81
CA LEU A 158 13.92 -6.45 15.90
C LEU A 158 13.42 -6.27 14.46
N LEU A 159 12.49 -7.11 14.03
CA LEU A 159 11.99 -7.11 12.67
C LEU A 159 11.28 -5.81 12.29
N VAL A 160 10.49 -5.25 13.19
CA VAL A 160 9.76 -3.99 12.92
C VAL A 160 10.69 -2.86 12.45
N PRO A 161 11.67 -2.38 13.24
CA PRO A 161 12.56 -1.30 12.82
C PRO A 161 13.45 -1.69 11.64
N ILE A 162 13.92 -2.94 11.57
CA ILE A 162 14.79 -3.40 10.46
C ILE A 162 14.04 -3.34 9.12
N SER A 163 12.76 -3.69 9.08
CA SER A 163 11.96 -3.64 7.85
C SER A 163 11.82 -2.23 7.25
N TYR A 164 12.01 -1.18 8.05
CA TYR A 164 11.93 0.21 7.62
C TYR A 164 13.27 0.79 7.12
N THR A 165 14.39 0.17 7.44
CA THR A 165 15.74 0.66 7.06
C THR A 165 15.90 0.83 5.55
N ILE A 166 15.25 -0.02 4.75
CA ILE A 166 15.32 0.05 3.28
C ILE A 166 14.64 1.30 2.71
N TYR A 167 13.68 1.86 3.44
CA TYR A 167 12.97 3.09 3.06
C TYR A 167 13.64 4.36 3.59
N GLY A 168 14.59 4.24 4.52
CA GLY A 168 15.34 5.39 5.06
C GLY A 168 16.18 6.14 4.02
N PHE A 169 16.39 5.56 2.83
CA PHE A 169 17.06 6.20 1.69
C PHE A 169 16.09 6.75 0.64
N SER A 170 14.78 6.67 0.89
CA SER A 170 13.73 7.12 -0.02
C SER A 170 12.87 8.19 0.66
N PRO A 171 12.86 9.43 0.14
CA PRO A 171 12.07 10.51 0.73
C PRO A 171 10.55 10.29 0.58
N GLU A 172 10.13 9.52 -0.43
CA GLU A 172 8.71 9.34 -0.78
C GLU A 172 8.01 8.22 0.00
N HIS A 173 8.74 7.36 0.71
CA HIS A 173 8.22 6.12 1.30
C HIS A 173 8.11 6.19 2.83
N MET A 174 7.41 7.21 3.34
CA MET A 174 7.13 7.32 4.77
C MET A 174 6.07 6.30 5.23
N PRO A 175 6.27 5.62 6.38
CA PRO A 175 5.29 4.70 6.93
C PRO A 175 3.99 5.42 7.32
N VAL A 176 2.88 4.92 6.78
CA VAL A 176 1.53 5.44 7.04
C VAL A 176 0.55 4.28 7.18
N LEU A 177 -0.51 4.46 7.98
CA LEU A 177 -1.58 3.48 8.14
C LEU A 177 -2.53 3.46 6.95
N GLU A 178 -2.86 4.66 6.48
CA GLU A 178 -3.84 4.93 5.43
C GLU A 178 -3.07 5.28 4.14
N THR A 179 -3.64 4.94 2.97
CA THR A 179 -3.10 5.03 1.59
C THR A 179 -2.47 3.75 1.04
N GLY A 180 -2.28 3.71 -0.28
CA GLY A 180 -1.51 2.65 -0.94
C GLY A 180 -0.08 2.51 -0.44
N MET A 181 0.50 3.55 0.21
CA MET A 181 1.85 3.47 0.78
C MET A 181 1.95 2.55 2.00
N ASN A 182 0.83 2.13 2.59
CA ASN A 182 0.81 1.23 3.76
C ASN A 182 1.51 -0.13 3.53
N ARG A 183 1.71 -0.53 2.27
CA ARG A 183 2.49 -1.71 1.86
C ARG A 183 3.94 -1.72 2.36
N VAL A 184 4.53 -0.56 2.64
CA VAL A 184 5.86 -0.47 3.29
C VAL A 184 5.87 -1.12 4.68
N ASN A 185 4.69 -1.27 5.31
CA ASN A 185 4.54 -1.88 6.62
C ASN A 185 4.48 -3.42 6.57
N ALA A 186 4.54 -4.07 5.40
CA ALA A 186 4.32 -5.52 5.29
C ALA A 186 5.32 -6.35 6.13
N GLY A 187 6.60 -5.95 6.14
CA GLY A 187 7.63 -6.59 6.96
C GLY A 187 7.40 -6.36 8.46
N ALA A 188 7.05 -5.13 8.83
CA ALA A 188 6.69 -4.78 10.21
C ALA A 188 5.45 -5.52 10.71
N ALA A 189 4.44 -5.73 9.85
CA ALA A 189 3.22 -6.47 10.18
C ALA A 189 3.53 -7.93 10.58
N LEU A 190 4.51 -8.57 9.93
CA LEU A 190 5.01 -9.87 10.36
C LEU A 190 5.66 -9.79 11.76
N GLY A 191 6.46 -8.76 12.01
CA GLY A 191 7.08 -8.52 13.31
C GLY A 191 6.07 -8.32 14.43
N VAL A 192 5.07 -7.47 14.20
CA VAL A 192 3.94 -7.26 15.12
C VAL A 192 3.18 -8.57 15.36
N SER A 193 2.96 -9.37 14.31
CA SER A 193 2.29 -10.68 14.46
C SER A 193 3.07 -11.63 15.37
N LEU A 194 4.41 -11.65 15.26
CA LEU A 194 5.28 -12.44 16.14
C LEU A 194 5.23 -11.93 17.59
N VAL A 195 5.30 -10.60 17.78
CA VAL A 195 5.20 -9.95 19.10
C VAL A 195 3.87 -10.28 19.76
N LEU A 196 2.75 -10.03 19.08
CA LEU A 196 1.40 -10.26 19.61
C LEU A 196 1.15 -11.73 19.91
N SER A 197 1.47 -12.63 18.97
CA SER A 197 1.24 -14.07 19.17
C SER A 197 2.08 -14.61 20.32
N SER A 198 3.34 -14.18 20.45
CA SER A 198 4.22 -14.59 21.54
C SER A 198 3.76 -14.02 22.89
N ALA A 199 3.32 -12.76 22.93
CA ALA A 199 2.77 -12.14 24.14
C ALA A 199 1.51 -12.87 24.62
N VAL A 200 0.58 -13.16 23.70
CA VAL A 200 -0.65 -13.91 24.00
C VAL A 200 -0.32 -15.33 24.49
N TYR A 201 0.68 -15.99 23.91
CA TYR A 201 1.13 -17.30 24.40
C TYR A 201 1.72 -17.22 25.81
N LEU A 202 2.64 -16.26 26.05
CA LEU A 202 3.26 -16.08 27.36
C LEU A 202 2.21 -15.77 28.43
N PHE A 203 1.24 -14.90 28.12
CA PHE A 203 0.09 -14.63 28.99
C PHE A 203 -0.76 -15.89 29.23
N ALA A 204 -1.13 -16.61 28.17
CA ALA A 204 -1.91 -17.84 28.29
C ALA A 204 -1.20 -18.93 29.11
N SER A 205 0.14 -18.98 29.06
CA SER A 205 0.95 -19.95 29.80
C SER A 205 0.88 -19.79 31.32
N VAL A 206 0.40 -18.63 31.81
CA VAL A 206 0.13 -18.40 33.24
C VAL A 206 -1.04 -19.25 33.74
N PHE A 207 -1.98 -19.62 32.85
CA PHE A 207 -3.19 -20.38 33.19
C PHE A 207 -3.01 -21.91 33.17
N GLY A 208 -1.76 -22.39 33.17
CA GLY A 208 -1.43 -23.82 33.27
C GLY A 208 -2.14 -24.68 32.22
N ASN A 209 -2.96 -25.64 32.68
CA ASN A 209 -3.62 -26.63 31.83
C ASN A 209 -4.67 -26.04 30.87
N LEU A 210 -5.22 -24.85 31.13
CA LEU A 210 -6.16 -24.17 30.22
C LEU A 210 -5.46 -23.31 29.14
N SER A 211 -4.15 -23.13 29.24
CA SER A 211 -3.34 -22.23 28.39
C SER A 211 -3.61 -22.40 26.89
N LYS A 212 -3.77 -23.63 26.38
CA LYS A 212 -4.01 -23.88 24.95
C LYS A 212 -5.34 -23.32 24.45
N LYS A 213 -6.42 -23.56 25.19
CA LYS A 213 -7.76 -23.10 24.80
C LYS A 213 -7.87 -21.58 24.95
N VAL A 214 -7.28 -21.04 26.01
CA VAL A 214 -7.19 -19.58 26.24
C VAL A 214 -6.39 -18.92 25.12
N PHE A 215 -5.20 -19.44 24.80
CA PHE A 215 -4.39 -18.97 23.68
C PHE A 215 -5.16 -19.02 22.36
N ALA A 216 -5.75 -20.16 22.03
CA ALA A 216 -6.51 -20.34 20.80
C ALA A 216 -7.71 -19.37 20.71
N ALA A 217 -8.44 -19.16 21.81
CA ALA A 217 -9.53 -18.20 21.86
C ALA A 217 -9.05 -16.76 21.64
N LEU A 218 -8.01 -16.33 22.36
CA LEU A 218 -7.47 -14.97 22.25
C LEU A 218 -6.92 -14.68 20.85
N ILE A 219 -6.17 -15.61 20.25
CA ILE A 219 -5.68 -15.46 18.87
C ILE A 219 -6.85 -15.43 17.87
N SER A 220 -7.86 -16.28 18.06
CA SER A 220 -9.01 -16.29 17.16
C SER A 220 -9.83 -15.00 17.24
N LEU A 221 -9.95 -14.41 18.43
CA LEU A 221 -10.55 -13.09 18.62
C LEU A 221 -9.73 -11.97 17.97
N LEU A 222 -8.39 -12.01 18.09
CA LEU A 222 -7.52 -11.06 17.41
C LEU A 222 -7.65 -11.17 15.88
N VAL A 223 -7.62 -12.39 15.35
CA VAL A 223 -7.84 -12.65 13.91
C VAL A 223 -9.21 -12.11 13.48
N ALA A 224 -10.26 -12.34 14.26
CA ALA A 224 -11.59 -11.80 13.98
C ALA A 224 -11.57 -10.26 13.91
N ALA A 225 -10.96 -9.61 14.90
CA ALA A 225 -10.85 -8.16 14.94
C ALA A 225 -10.10 -7.60 13.73
N PHE A 226 -8.98 -8.20 13.34
CA PHE A 226 -8.23 -7.77 12.16
C PHE A 226 -8.97 -8.02 10.84
N ILE A 227 -9.75 -9.09 10.71
CA ILE A 227 -10.62 -9.30 9.54
C ILE A 227 -11.69 -8.21 9.45
N LEU A 228 -12.30 -7.84 10.59
CA LEU A 228 -13.29 -6.77 10.63
C LEU A 228 -12.68 -5.41 10.29
N ILE A 229 -11.48 -5.13 10.81
CA ILE A 229 -10.70 -3.94 10.46
C ILE A 229 -10.43 -3.91 8.95
N ASP A 230 -9.94 -5.02 8.38
CA ASP A 230 -9.62 -5.12 6.95
C ASP A 230 -10.87 -4.94 6.08
N TRP A 231 -12.02 -5.46 6.51
CA TRP A 231 -13.29 -5.23 5.82
C TRP A 231 -13.67 -3.74 5.76
N GLN A 232 -13.57 -3.04 6.89
CA GLN A 232 -13.82 -1.59 6.91
C GLN A 232 -12.77 -0.85 6.08
N PHE A 233 -11.53 -1.32 6.11
CA PHE A 233 -10.44 -0.78 5.29
C PHE A 233 -10.68 -0.98 3.78
N ALA A 234 -11.34 -2.06 3.39
CA ALA A 234 -11.72 -2.37 2.01
C ALA A 234 -12.90 -1.53 1.49
N THR A 235 -13.72 -0.96 2.37
CA THR A 235 -14.95 -0.25 1.96
C THR A 235 -14.68 0.91 0.98
N PRO A 236 -13.70 1.81 1.21
CA PRO A 236 -13.37 2.85 0.24
C PRO A 236 -12.90 2.32 -1.12
N TRP A 237 -12.27 1.13 -1.16
CA TRP A 237 -11.86 0.49 -2.41
C TRP A 237 -13.06 0.00 -3.22
N ILE A 238 -14.09 -0.53 -2.56
CA ILE A 238 -15.35 -0.93 -3.20
C ILE A 238 -16.04 0.29 -3.81
N VAL A 239 -16.12 1.40 -3.06
CA VAL A 239 -16.72 2.64 -3.55
C VAL A 239 -15.91 3.23 -4.72
N SER A 240 -14.58 3.22 -4.61
CA SER A 240 -13.69 3.66 -5.70
C SER A 240 -13.90 2.86 -6.97
N TRP A 241 -13.98 1.52 -6.87
CA TRP A 241 -14.26 0.64 -8.00
C TRP A 241 -15.59 0.96 -8.68
N GLN A 242 -16.63 1.23 -7.90
CA GLN A 242 -17.94 1.63 -8.43
C GLN A 242 -17.86 2.99 -9.14
N ALA A 243 -17.16 3.97 -8.56
CA ALA A 243 -16.96 5.27 -9.17
C ALA A 243 -16.20 5.17 -10.50
N GLN A 244 -15.13 4.38 -10.56
CA GLN A 244 -14.39 4.11 -11.80
C GLN A 244 -15.31 3.53 -12.87
N LYS A 245 -16.14 2.51 -12.55
CA LYS A 245 -17.10 1.94 -13.51
C LYS A 245 -18.09 2.97 -14.05
N GLN A 246 -18.62 3.84 -13.18
CA GLN A 246 -19.55 4.89 -13.58
C GLN A 246 -18.89 5.89 -14.52
N ILE A 247 -17.67 6.33 -14.22
CA ILE A 247 -16.88 7.23 -15.07
C ILE A 247 -16.63 6.59 -16.43
N GLN A 248 -16.15 5.34 -16.46
CA GLN A 248 -15.86 4.64 -17.71
C GLN A 248 -17.12 4.47 -18.58
N GLN A 249 -18.24 4.09 -17.97
CA GLN A 249 -19.51 3.95 -18.68
C GLN A 249 -20.01 5.30 -19.22
N ALA A 250 -19.87 6.38 -18.45
CA ALA A 250 -20.28 7.71 -18.87
C ALA A 250 -19.43 8.26 -20.04
N ILE A 251 -18.11 8.03 -20.01
CA ILE A 251 -17.23 8.35 -21.15
C ILE A 251 -17.65 7.55 -22.38
N LYS A 252 -17.88 6.23 -22.23
CA LYS A 252 -18.33 5.36 -23.32
C LYS A 252 -19.67 5.83 -23.92
N ASN A 253 -20.62 6.22 -23.07
CA ASN A 253 -21.93 6.71 -23.51
C ASN A 253 -21.86 8.05 -24.25
N ASN A 254 -20.82 8.86 -24.00
CA ASN A 254 -20.59 10.13 -24.66
C ASN A 254 -19.51 10.07 -25.75
N ALA A 255 -19.06 8.86 -26.14
CA ALA A 255 -17.93 8.68 -27.05
C ALA A 255 -18.06 9.46 -28.37
N ALA A 256 -19.27 9.52 -28.93
CA ALA A 256 -19.56 10.23 -30.18
C ALA A 256 -19.38 11.76 -30.11
N LYS A 257 -19.30 12.36 -28.91
CA LYS A 257 -19.12 13.80 -28.72
C LYS A 257 -17.65 14.23 -28.71
N PHE A 258 -16.72 13.30 -28.49
CA PHE A 258 -15.31 13.61 -28.33
C PHE A 258 -14.57 13.49 -29.65
N GLU A 259 -13.74 14.49 -29.95
CA GLU A 259 -12.90 14.51 -31.13
C GLU A 259 -11.42 14.30 -30.79
N SER A 260 -10.64 13.87 -31.77
CA SER A 260 -9.19 13.71 -31.63
C SER A 260 -8.51 15.03 -31.26
N GLY A 261 -7.85 15.06 -30.09
CA GLY A 261 -7.17 16.22 -29.54
C GLY A 261 -7.97 16.99 -28.50
N ASP A 262 -9.19 16.53 -28.18
CA ASP A 262 -9.97 17.09 -27.09
C ASP A 262 -9.32 16.81 -25.73
N GLY A 263 -9.50 17.78 -24.82
CA GLY A 263 -9.12 17.69 -23.42
C GLY A 263 -10.33 17.38 -22.55
N ILE A 264 -10.22 16.43 -21.63
CA ILE A 264 -11.29 16.07 -20.68
C ILE A 264 -10.80 16.32 -19.26
N LEU A 265 -11.46 17.23 -18.54
CA LEU A 265 -11.27 17.44 -17.12
C LEU A 265 -12.39 16.75 -16.34
N LEU A 266 -12.04 15.75 -15.55
CA LEU A 266 -12.98 15.13 -14.61
C LEU A 266 -13.17 16.04 -13.39
N VAL A 267 -14.41 16.41 -13.11
CA VAL A 267 -14.79 17.37 -12.06
C VAL A 267 -15.80 16.74 -11.09
N GLY A 268 -15.74 17.16 -9.82
CA GLY A 268 -16.72 16.78 -8.80
C GLY A 268 -16.47 15.41 -8.17
N ILE A 269 -15.40 14.72 -8.55
CA ILE A 269 -14.90 13.54 -7.83
C ILE A 269 -13.40 13.73 -7.58
N GLY A 270 -12.99 13.55 -6.33
CA GLY A 270 -11.58 13.65 -5.96
C GLY A 270 -10.75 12.50 -6.55
N ARG A 271 -9.43 12.68 -6.57
CA ARG A 271 -8.47 11.63 -6.97
C ARG A 271 -8.55 10.39 -6.09
N PHE A 272 -9.04 10.54 -4.85
CA PHE A 272 -9.15 9.49 -3.85
C PHE A 272 -10.51 9.55 -3.14
N ILE A 273 -11.00 8.38 -2.72
CA ILE A 273 -12.05 8.24 -1.70
C ILE A 273 -11.36 7.73 -0.44
N ARG A 274 -11.19 8.61 0.55
CA ARG A 274 -10.29 8.38 1.69
C ARG A 274 -8.89 7.98 1.21
N TRP A 275 -8.48 6.73 1.44
CA TRP A 275 -7.19 6.18 1.00
C TRP A 275 -7.23 5.43 -0.33
N ALA A 276 -8.43 5.15 -0.88
CA ALA A 276 -8.55 4.38 -2.12
C ALA A 276 -8.45 5.31 -3.34
N PRO A 277 -7.48 5.12 -4.25
CA PRO A 277 -7.39 5.90 -5.48
C PRO A 277 -8.60 5.61 -6.37
N VAL A 278 -9.23 6.65 -6.88
CA VAL A 278 -10.24 6.56 -7.94
C VAL A 278 -9.52 6.67 -9.28
N LEU A 279 -8.95 7.84 -9.55
CA LEU A 279 -8.14 8.13 -10.72
C LEU A 279 -7.14 9.23 -10.34
N ASP A 280 -5.86 8.93 -10.30
CA ASP A 280 -4.77 9.84 -9.92
C ASP A 280 -4.30 10.75 -11.08
N GLY A 281 -5.27 11.39 -11.74
CA GLY A 281 -5.04 12.40 -12.78
C GLY A 281 -4.56 11.82 -14.10
N THR A 282 -3.51 12.42 -14.69
CA THR A 282 -3.06 12.09 -16.05
C THR A 282 -2.59 10.62 -16.19
N TRP A 283 -2.00 10.03 -15.14
CA TRP A 283 -1.35 8.71 -15.26
C TRP A 283 -2.32 7.56 -15.53
N ASP A 284 -3.51 7.57 -14.96
CA ASP A 284 -4.50 6.51 -15.10
C ASP A 284 -5.77 6.97 -15.86
N PHE A 285 -6.27 8.18 -15.62
CA PHE A 285 -7.49 8.65 -16.26
C PHE A 285 -7.30 8.86 -17.77
N GLN A 286 -6.22 9.54 -18.17
CA GLN A 286 -5.92 9.77 -19.58
C GLN A 286 -5.82 8.45 -20.34
N ASN A 287 -5.05 7.50 -19.80
CA ASN A 287 -4.87 6.21 -20.42
C ASN A 287 -6.20 5.43 -20.49
N SER A 288 -7.01 5.47 -19.43
CA SER A 288 -8.34 4.85 -19.41
C SER A 288 -9.25 5.44 -20.50
N VAL A 289 -9.32 6.77 -20.62
CA VAL A 289 -10.11 7.46 -21.63
C VAL A 289 -9.64 7.12 -23.04
N ARG A 290 -8.32 7.15 -23.29
CA ARG A 290 -7.73 6.80 -24.58
C ARG A 290 -8.07 5.37 -25.01
N ILE A 291 -8.07 4.43 -24.07
CA ILE A 291 -8.47 3.03 -24.30
C ILE A 291 -9.97 2.96 -24.64
N ILE A 292 -10.83 3.59 -23.83
CA ILE A 292 -12.30 3.54 -24.01
C ILE A 292 -12.73 4.16 -25.34
N LEU A 293 -12.14 5.30 -25.70
CA LEU A 293 -12.45 6.02 -26.93
C LEU A 293 -11.67 5.53 -28.15
N ALA A 294 -10.76 4.55 -27.97
CA ALA A 294 -9.81 4.10 -28.98
C ALA A 294 -9.06 5.26 -29.66
N ASN A 295 -8.71 6.29 -28.88
CA ASN A 295 -8.18 7.54 -29.40
C ASN A 295 -6.97 8.02 -28.57
N PRO A 296 -5.72 7.81 -29.04
CA PRO A 296 -4.51 8.14 -28.28
C PRO A 296 -4.25 9.65 -28.20
N LYS A 297 -4.97 10.48 -28.96
CA LYS A 297 -4.78 11.94 -29.00
C LYS A 297 -5.64 12.70 -27.99
N ILE A 298 -6.53 12.02 -27.27
CA ILE A 298 -7.29 12.63 -26.18
C ILE A 298 -6.34 12.94 -25.01
N ASN A 299 -6.45 14.14 -24.46
CA ASN A 299 -5.81 14.49 -23.20
C ASN A 299 -6.86 14.44 -22.10
N ALA A 300 -6.52 13.93 -20.92
CA ALA A 300 -7.45 13.94 -19.81
C ALA A 300 -6.73 14.00 -18.48
N THR A 301 -7.33 14.68 -17.51
CA THR A 301 -6.87 14.66 -16.12
C THR A 301 -8.05 14.88 -15.16
N VAL A 302 -7.78 14.75 -13.87
CA VAL A 302 -8.74 14.91 -12.79
C VAL A 302 -8.46 16.21 -12.09
N LEU A 303 -9.51 17.01 -11.84
CA LEU A 303 -9.39 18.26 -11.12
C LEU A 303 -8.70 18.03 -9.77
N SER A 304 -7.56 18.68 -9.58
CA SER A 304 -6.72 18.53 -8.40
C SER A 304 -5.89 19.78 -8.16
N ASP A 305 -5.27 19.83 -6.99
CA ASP A 305 -4.28 20.83 -6.55
C ASP A 305 -3.04 20.93 -7.45
N ARG A 306 -2.80 19.93 -8.32
CA ARG A 306 -1.73 19.95 -9.32
C ARG A 306 -2.05 20.79 -10.55
N ILE A 307 -3.32 21.08 -10.79
CA ILE A 307 -3.76 21.80 -11.99
C ILE A 307 -3.68 23.29 -11.76
N LYS A 308 -2.99 23.99 -12.67
CA LYS A 308 -2.93 25.45 -12.70
C LYS A 308 -3.58 25.98 -13.98
N ALA A 309 -4.37 27.04 -13.82
CA ALA A 309 -4.97 27.74 -14.95
C ALA A 309 -3.94 28.68 -15.61
N GLY A 310 -3.54 28.34 -16.84
CA GLY A 310 -2.76 29.21 -17.71
C GLY A 310 -3.67 30.08 -18.61
N ASN A 311 -3.03 30.82 -19.52
CA ASN A 311 -3.73 31.68 -20.48
C ASN A 311 -4.42 30.88 -21.60
N GLU A 312 -3.78 29.82 -22.09
CA GLU A 312 -4.28 29.01 -23.22
C GLU A 312 -4.99 27.72 -22.79
N GLY A 313 -4.89 27.34 -21.52
CA GLY A 313 -5.45 26.11 -21.01
C GLY A 313 -5.08 25.80 -19.57
N LEU A 314 -5.38 24.59 -19.16
CA LEU A 314 -5.02 24.01 -17.87
C LEU A 314 -3.75 23.17 -17.98
N ILE A 315 -2.88 23.30 -17.00
CA ILE A 315 -1.61 22.56 -16.94
C ILE A 315 -1.61 21.70 -15.67
N ASP A 316 -1.50 20.38 -15.83
CA ASP A 316 -1.29 19.43 -14.72
C ASP A 316 0.21 19.21 -14.53
N SER A 317 0.73 19.51 -13.35
CA SER A 317 2.17 19.40 -13.07
C SER A 317 2.47 18.59 -11.80
N PHE A 318 3.54 17.80 -11.84
CA PHE A 318 4.09 17.11 -10.68
C PHE A 318 5.55 17.50 -10.49
N GLY A 319 5.83 18.27 -9.43
CA GLY A 319 7.13 18.93 -9.28
C GLY A 319 7.41 19.85 -10.46
N ASN A 320 8.54 19.64 -11.15
CA ASN A 320 8.93 20.39 -12.34
C ASN A 320 8.45 19.77 -13.66
N LEU A 321 7.67 18.69 -13.59
CA LEU A 321 7.20 17.96 -14.77
C LEU A 321 5.79 18.39 -15.15
N THR A 322 5.61 18.85 -16.38
CA THR A 322 4.28 18.97 -16.99
C THR A 322 3.80 17.58 -17.42
N LEU A 323 2.68 17.13 -16.85
CA LEU A 323 2.07 15.83 -17.13
C LEU A 323 1.14 15.89 -18.33
N THR A 324 0.24 16.88 -18.36
CA THR A 324 -0.69 17.10 -19.47
C THR A 324 -1.08 18.58 -19.56
N GLU A 325 -1.55 18.96 -20.74
CA GLU A 325 -2.11 20.27 -21.02
C GLU A 325 -3.49 20.10 -21.66
N LEU A 326 -4.49 20.78 -21.10
CA LEU A 326 -5.85 20.82 -21.64
C LEU A 326 -6.13 22.22 -22.17
N LYS A 327 -6.16 22.38 -23.49
CA LYS A 327 -6.41 23.67 -24.12
C LYS A 327 -7.88 24.07 -24.01
N TYR A 328 -8.15 25.35 -23.75
CA TYR A 328 -9.52 25.82 -23.55
C TYR A 328 -10.40 25.62 -24.78
N ASP A 329 -9.90 25.82 -25.99
CA ASP A 329 -10.65 25.67 -27.25
C ASP A 329 -11.19 24.25 -27.50
N ARG A 330 -10.65 23.24 -26.81
CA ARG A 330 -11.03 21.83 -26.92
C ARG A 330 -11.31 21.17 -25.58
N LEU A 331 -11.65 21.95 -24.55
CA LEU A 331 -11.84 21.45 -23.20
C LEU A 331 -13.29 20.99 -22.95
N TRP A 332 -13.43 19.83 -22.32
CA TRP A 332 -14.68 19.30 -21.78
C TRP A 332 -14.58 19.15 -20.26
N LEU A 333 -15.54 19.73 -19.55
CA LEU A 333 -15.78 19.47 -18.13
C LEU A 333 -16.73 18.30 -17.99
N PHE A 334 -16.29 17.28 -17.28
CA PHE A 334 -17.08 16.10 -17.02
C PHE A 334 -17.42 16.00 -15.53
N PHE A 335 -18.65 16.38 -15.17
CA PHE A 335 -19.18 16.26 -13.82
C PHE A 335 -19.85 14.89 -13.64
N CYS A 336 -19.04 13.89 -13.29
CA CYS A 336 -19.51 12.49 -13.27
C CYS A 336 -20.74 12.29 -12.35
N GLN A 337 -20.78 12.95 -11.19
CA GLN A 337 -21.90 12.81 -10.23
C GLN A 337 -23.24 13.32 -10.80
N LYS A 338 -23.19 14.29 -11.72
CA LYS A 338 -24.38 14.90 -12.35
C LYS A 338 -24.67 14.31 -13.73
N GLY A 339 -23.81 13.42 -14.25
CA GLY A 339 -23.86 12.96 -15.63
C GLY A 339 -23.72 14.11 -16.65
N LEU A 340 -23.13 15.24 -16.24
CA LEU A 340 -23.12 16.48 -17.01
C LEU A 340 -21.78 16.64 -17.73
N LEU A 341 -21.85 16.94 -19.03
CA LEU A 341 -20.70 17.18 -19.89
C LEU A 341 -20.84 18.57 -20.52
N LEU A 342 -19.91 19.47 -20.22
CA LEU A 342 -19.92 20.84 -20.71
C LEU A 342 -18.66 21.12 -21.52
N LYS A 343 -18.80 21.64 -22.73
CA LYS A 343 -17.65 22.19 -23.47
C LYS A 343 -17.27 23.54 -22.88
N VAL A 344 -15.99 23.86 -22.82
CA VAL A 344 -15.45 25.15 -22.42
C VAL A 344 -14.64 25.67 -23.60
N GLN A 345 -14.55 27.00 -23.75
CA GLN A 345 -13.77 27.66 -24.80
C GLN A 345 -12.81 28.73 -24.26
N SER A 346 -12.98 29.14 -22.99
CA SER A 346 -12.13 30.16 -22.36
C SER A 346 -11.97 29.95 -20.85
N LYS A 347 -10.99 30.63 -20.26
CA LYS A 347 -10.79 30.66 -18.80
C LYS A 347 -12.00 31.23 -18.05
N ALA A 348 -12.60 32.32 -18.56
CA ALA A 348 -13.77 32.92 -17.90
C ALA A 348 -14.97 31.95 -17.88
N GLU A 349 -15.19 31.25 -18.99
CA GLU A 349 -16.26 30.24 -19.10
C GLU A 349 -15.98 29.01 -18.21
N LEU A 350 -14.70 28.62 -18.06
CA LEU A 350 -14.31 27.58 -17.11
C LEU A 350 -14.71 27.96 -15.68
N GLU A 351 -14.30 29.15 -15.23
CA GLU A 351 -14.54 29.63 -13.87
C GLU A 351 -16.04 29.78 -13.60
N GLU A 352 -16.80 30.30 -14.57
CA GLU A 352 -18.25 30.39 -14.50
C GLU A 352 -18.90 29.02 -14.35
N LYS A 353 -18.59 28.06 -15.24
CA LYS A 353 -19.20 26.72 -15.23
C LYS A 353 -18.85 25.94 -13.97
N LEU A 354 -17.65 26.10 -13.44
CA LEU A 354 -17.26 25.47 -12.17
C LEU A 354 -18.03 26.08 -11.01
N ARG A 355 -18.11 27.42 -10.94
CA ARG A 355 -18.87 28.14 -9.90
C ARG A 355 -20.35 27.78 -9.91
N GLU A 356 -21.00 27.78 -11.07
CA GLU A 356 -22.40 27.36 -11.24
C GLU A 356 -22.65 25.92 -10.77
N ASN A 357 -21.62 25.09 -10.84
CA ASN A 357 -21.70 23.70 -10.43
C ASN A 357 -21.20 23.43 -9.02
N GLY A 358 -20.90 24.48 -8.23
CA GLY A 358 -20.49 24.39 -6.84
C GLY A 358 -19.03 24.00 -6.64
N VAL A 359 -18.16 24.30 -7.60
CA VAL A 359 -16.72 24.01 -7.55
C VAL A 359 -15.95 25.32 -7.56
N GLU A 360 -15.24 25.61 -6.48
CA GLU A 360 -14.30 26.74 -6.41
C GLU A 360 -12.89 26.28 -6.80
N ILE A 361 -12.27 26.95 -7.76
CA ILE A 361 -10.82 26.82 -7.99
C ILE A 361 -10.13 27.75 -7.00
N LYS A 362 -9.22 27.21 -6.19
CA LYS A 362 -8.33 28.01 -5.32
C LYS A 362 -7.05 28.39 -6.06
#